data_AF-A0A1M7GHF8-F1
#
_entry.id   AF-A0A1M7GHF8-F1
#
_cell.length_a   1.000
_cell.length_b   1.000
_cell.length_c   1.000
_cell.angle_alpha   90.00
_cell.angle_beta   90.00
_cell.angle_gamma   90.00
#
_symmetry.space_group_name_H-M   'P 1'
#
loop_
_entity.id
_entity.type
_entity.pdbx_description
1 polymer ?
#
loop_
_entity_poly.entity_id
_entity_poly.type
_entity_poly.pdbx_seq_one_letter_code
_entity_poly.pdbx_strand_id
1 'polypeptide(L)'
;MEKGNDRPDIQHEEMLNFSRQNMIDSLQLFFSHTKYSLTLLTTILAASLAITAFSFDKLQGAPEASKLALFLAAVFLILMGPVSYITHRLIGRYYRLYVSFYVYAARLHEKYSSIEHPWFADLKSRLGDPRNHSENLNDKSAVARFLDDEVANFANGGRNSWYFYRWLIFILGAFGTIAGSFILGWLLMNQ
;
A
#
# COMPACT_ATOMS: atom_id res chain seq x y z
N MET A 1 33.79 10.80 -41.19
CA MET A 1 32.36 10.44 -41.25
C MET A 1 32.28 8.94 -41.36
N GLU A 2 31.81 8.27 -40.33
CA GLU A 2 31.08 7.01 -40.49
C GLU A 2 30.14 6.89 -39.28
N LYS A 3 28.85 7.10 -39.54
CA LYS A 3 27.75 6.81 -38.62
C LYS A 3 27.39 5.34 -38.81
N GLY A 4 27.06 4.67 -37.72
CA GLY A 4 26.06 3.61 -37.74
C GLY A 4 26.60 2.21 -37.51
N ASN A 5 26.67 1.83 -36.25
CA ASN A 5 26.08 0.55 -35.85
C ASN A 5 25.43 0.69 -34.46
N ASP A 6 24.57 1.70 -34.32
CA ASP A 6 23.64 1.83 -33.20
C ASP A 6 22.50 0.82 -33.39
N ARG A 7 22.81 -0.48 -33.32
CA ARG A 7 21.77 -1.45 -33.02
C ARG A 7 21.56 -1.38 -31.52
N PRO A 8 20.40 -0.93 -31.03
CA PRO A 8 20.08 -1.16 -29.62
C PRO A 8 20.25 -2.66 -29.38
N ASP A 9 21.08 -2.99 -28.41
CA ASP A 9 21.32 -4.37 -28.01
C ASP A 9 19.95 -4.99 -27.74
N ILE A 10 19.53 -5.99 -28.54
CA ILE A 10 18.17 -6.55 -28.48
C ILE A 10 17.85 -7.01 -27.04
N GLN A 11 18.88 -7.45 -26.32
CA GLN A 11 18.80 -7.80 -24.90
C GLN A 11 18.47 -6.59 -24.00
N HIS A 12 18.97 -5.40 -24.32
CA HIS A 12 18.66 -4.17 -23.58
C HIS A 12 17.19 -3.77 -23.73
N GLU A 13 16.66 -3.79 -24.95
CA GLU A 13 15.24 -3.50 -25.21
C GLU A 13 14.33 -4.53 -24.54
N GLU A 14 14.67 -5.82 -24.61
CA GLU A 14 13.95 -6.88 -23.92
C GLU A 14 13.96 -6.70 -22.39
N MET A 15 15.10 -6.38 -21.79
CA MET A 15 15.22 -6.12 -20.35
C MET A 15 14.44 -4.86 -19.91
N LEU A 16 14.44 -3.80 -20.74
CA LEU A 16 13.65 -2.59 -20.48
C LEU A 16 12.15 -2.88 -20.56
N ASN A 17 11.72 -3.63 -21.56
CA ASN A 17 10.33 -4.04 -21.73
C ASN A 17 9.89 -4.93 -20.57
N PHE A 18 10.73 -5.88 -20.15
CA PHE A 18 10.49 -6.72 -18.96
C PHE A 18 10.36 -5.86 -17.70
N SER A 19 11.28 -4.92 -17.46
CA SER A 19 11.22 -4.03 -16.30
C SER A 19 9.96 -3.17 -16.30
N ARG A 20 9.60 -2.61 -17.47
CA ARG A 20 8.41 -1.77 -17.64
C ARG A 20 7.14 -2.57 -17.37
N GLN A 21 7.03 -3.77 -17.93
CA GLN A 21 5.87 -4.64 -17.74
C GLN A 21 5.70 -5.01 -16.27
N ASN A 22 6.75 -5.50 -15.61
CA ASN A 22 6.67 -5.87 -14.19
C ASN A 22 6.38 -4.68 -13.27
N MET A 23 6.87 -3.50 -13.60
CA MET A 23 6.56 -2.27 -12.88
C MET A 23 5.05 -1.92 -13.02
N ILE A 24 4.50 -2.02 -14.22
CA ILE A 24 3.06 -1.83 -14.48
C ILE A 24 2.23 -2.88 -13.74
N ASP A 25 2.60 -4.14 -13.82
CA ASP A 25 1.89 -5.24 -13.15
C ASP A 25 1.92 -5.05 -11.61
N SER A 26 3.05 -4.61 -11.07
CA SER A 26 3.18 -4.29 -9.64
C SER A 26 2.28 -3.12 -9.23
N LEU A 27 2.19 -2.07 -10.05
CA LEU A 27 1.26 -0.95 -9.83
C LEU A 27 -0.20 -1.40 -9.92
N GLN A 28 -0.54 -2.24 -10.89
CA GLN A 28 -1.89 -2.78 -11.03
C GLN A 28 -2.27 -3.62 -9.82
N LEU A 29 -1.36 -4.47 -9.32
CA LEU A 29 -1.57 -5.24 -8.09
C LEU A 29 -1.76 -4.31 -6.88
N PHE A 30 -0.92 -3.29 -6.75
CA PHE A 30 -1.03 -2.28 -5.69
C PHE A 30 -2.40 -1.58 -5.70
N PHE A 31 -2.81 -1.01 -6.83
CA PHE A 31 -4.07 -0.27 -6.93
C PHE A 31 -5.29 -1.18 -6.79
N SER A 32 -5.27 -2.37 -7.40
CA SER A 32 -6.38 -3.32 -7.33
C SER A 32 -6.58 -3.81 -5.90
N HIS A 33 -5.52 -4.24 -5.21
CA HIS A 33 -5.63 -4.69 -3.83
C HIS A 33 -5.98 -3.57 -2.86
N THR A 34 -5.49 -2.35 -3.12
CA THR A 34 -5.91 -1.16 -2.35
C THR A 34 -7.39 -0.91 -2.51
N LYS A 35 -7.90 -0.89 -3.75
CA LYS A 35 -9.32 -0.71 -4.04
C LYS A 35 -10.17 -1.77 -3.33
N TYR A 36 -9.89 -3.06 -3.55
CA TYR A 36 -10.68 -4.14 -2.97
C TYR A 36 -10.62 -4.17 -1.44
N SER A 37 -9.45 -3.89 -0.85
CA SER A 37 -9.33 -3.87 0.61
C SER A 37 -10.07 -2.69 1.23
N LEU A 38 -9.99 -1.51 0.62
CA LEU A 38 -10.76 -0.36 1.09
C LEU A 38 -12.26 -0.62 0.95
N THR A 39 -12.71 -1.13 -0.20
CA THR A 39 -14.12 -1.51 -0.39
C THR A 39 -14.57 -2.51 0.66
N LEU A 40 -13.77 -3.53 0.96
CA LEU A 40 -14.09 -4.52 2.00
C LEU A 40 -14.21 -3.85 3.37
N LEU A 41 -13.21 -3.08 3.80
CA LEU A 41 -13.19 -2.41 5.10
C LEU A 41 -14.36 -1.44 5.27
N THR A 42 -14.65 -0.63 4.23
CA THR A 42 -15.78 0.31 4.27
C THR A 42 -17.12 -0.41 4.26
N THR A 43 -17.23 -1.54 3.56
CA THR A 43 -18.47 -2.34 3.52
C THR A 43 -18.75 -2.99 4.87
N ILE A 44 -17.74 -3.61 5.49
CA ILE A 44 -17.86 -4.17 6.84
C ILE A 44 -18.27 -3.07 7.82
N LEU A 45 -17.61 -1.91 7.78
CA LEU A 45 -17.93 -0.78 8.65
C LEU A 45 -19.37 -0.31 8.46
N ALA A 46 -19.79 -0.04 7.21
CA ALA A 46 -21.13 0.44 6.91
C ALA A 46 -22.22 -0.57 7.29
N ALA A 47 -22.02 -1.85 6.96
CA ALA A 47 -22.97 -2.91 7.28
C ALA A 47 -23.10 -3.09 8.81
N SER A 48 -21.99 -3.14 9.54
CA SER A 48 -22.01 -3.27 10.99
C SER A 48 -22.64 -2.06 11.67
N LEU A 49 -22.37 -0.84 11.20
CA LEU A 49 -23.01 0.38 11.74
C LEU A 49 -24.52 0.40 11.45
N ALA A 50 -24.94 -0.02 10.26
CA ALA A 50 -26.35 -0.13 9.92
C ALA A 50 -27.06 -1.15 10.82
N ILE A 51 -26.50 -2.36 10.97
CA ILE A 51 -27.03 -3.40 11.86
C ILE A 51 -27.12 -2.87 13.30
N THR A 52 -26.08 -2.17 13.75
CA THR A 52 -26.04 -1.59 15.10
C THR A 52 -27.16 -0.57 15.29
N ALA A 53 -27.34 0.36 14.36
CA ALA A 53 -28.39 1.37 14.41
C ALA A 53 -29.79 0.76 14.41
N PHE A 54 -30.07 -0.20 13.52
CA PHE A 54 -31.36 -0.91 13.47
C PHE A 54 -31.63 -1.73 14.73
N SER A 55 -30.60 -2.35 15.30
CA SER A 55 -30.76 -3.19 16.49
C SER A 55 -31.07 -2.36 17.74
N PHE A 56 -30.50 -1.16 17.86
CA PHE A 56 -30.85 -0.22 18.94
C PHE A 56 -32.30 0.26 18.85
N ASP A 57 -32.83 0.49 17.65
CA ASP A 57 -34.24 0.89 17.45
C ASP A 57 -35.23 -0.22 17.81
N LYS A 58 -34.88 -1.50 17.54
CA LYS A 58 -35.76 -2.66 17.74
C LYS A 58 -35.60 -3.38 19.08
N LEU A 59 -34.78 -2.84 19.99
CA LEU A 59 -34.40 -3.48 21.23
C LEU A 59 -35.58 -3.77 22.17
N GLN A 60 -36.65 -2.97 22.12
CA GLN A 60 -37.87 -3.18 22.92
C GLN A 60 -38.82 -4.22 22.30
N GLY A 61 -38.81 -4.41 20.99
CA GLY A 61 -39.75 -5.29 20.28
C GLY A 61 -39.24 -6.72 20.07
N ALA A 62 -37.93 -6.90 19.93
CA ALA A 62 -37.28 -8.20 19.75
C ALA A 62 -35.90 -8.20 20.42
N PRO A 63 -35.84 -8.29 21.77
CA PRO A 63 -34.61 -8.06 22.53
C PRO A 63 -33.52 -9.11 22.23
N GLU A 64 -33.86 -10.38 22.11
CA GLU A 64 -32.86 -11.44 21.85
C GLU A 64 -32.24 -11.35 20.46
N ALA A 65 -33.06 -11.15 19.43
CA ALA A 65 -32.58 -10.98 18.06
C ALA A 65 -31.69 -9.73 17.91
N SER A 66 -32.07 -8.63 18.57
CA SER A 66 -31.30 -7.38 18.57
C SER A 66 -29.96 -7.54 19.30
N LYS A 67 -29.93 -8.24 20.44
CA LYS A 67 -28.68 -8.55 21.16
C LYS A 67 -27.74 -9.42 20.33
N LEU A 68 -28.27 -10.45 19.65
CA LEU A 68 -27.48 -11.31 18.77
C LEU A 68 -26.92 -10.55 17.55
N ALA A 69 -27.73 -9.69 16.93
CA ALA A 69 -27.30 -8.85 15.82
C ALA A 69 -26.19 -7.86 16.23
N LEU A 70 -26.33 -7.20 17.40
CA LEU A 70 -25.29 -6.32 17.96
C LEU A 70 -24.00 -7.09 18.26
N PHE A 71 -24.10 -8.30 18.81
CA PHE A 71 -22.93 -9.13 19.07
C PHE A 71 -22.19 -9.47 17.77
N LEU A 72 -22.91 -9.89 16.72
CA LEU A 72 -22.31 -10.19 15.42
C LEU A 72 -21.66 -8.94 14.80
N ALA A 73 -22.34 -7.79 14.84
CA ALA A 73 -21.80 -6.53 14.36
C ALA A 73 -20.49 -6.15 15.10
N ALA A 74 -20.47 -6.33 16.42
CA ALA A 74 -19.29 -6.09 17.25
C ALA A 74 -18.12 -7.01 16.87
N VAL A 75 -18.38 -8.30 16.65
CA VAL A 75 -17.35 -9.26 16.20
C VAL A 75 -16.76 -8.84 14.85
N PHE A 76 -17.59 -8.51 13.86
CA PHE A 76 -17.10 -8.06 12.55
C PHE A 76 -16.27 -6.78 12.64
N LEU A 77 -16.67 -5.83 13.49
CA LEU A 77 -15.94 -4.59 13.74
C LEU A 77 -14.59 -4.85 14.43
N ILE A 78 -14.53 -5.74 15.42
CA ILE A 78 -13.27 -6.14 16.08
C ILE A 78 -12.31 -6.76 15.07
N LEU A 79 -12.82 -7.64 14.19
CA LEU A 79 -12.03 -8.29 13.13
C LEU A 79 -11.44 -7.31 12.10
N MET A 80 -11.96 -6.08 12.00
CA MET A 80 -11.37 -5.07 11.12
C MET A 80 -9.91 -4.77 11.45
N GLY A 81 -9.49 -4.88 12.71
CA GLY A 81 -8.10 -4.64 13.13
C GLY A 81 -7.12 -5.63 12.50
N PRO A 82 -7.28 -6.95 12.75
CA PRO A 82 -6.50 -7.99 12.09
C PRO A 82 -6.54 -7.91 10.55
N VAL A 83 -7.73 -7.68 9.97
CA VAL A 83 -7.88 -7.55 8.51
C VAL A 83 -7.07 -6.35 7.99
N SER A 84 -7.16 -5.21 8.64
CA SER A 84 -6.41 -3.99 8.27
C SER A 84 -4.90 -4.20 8.36
N TYR A 85 -4.42 -4.94 9.36
CA TYR A 85 -3.00 -5.28 9.49
C TYR A 85 -2.52 -6.18 8.34
N ILE A 86 -3.28 -7.22 7.98
CA ILE A 86 -2.95 -8.11 6.87
C ILE A 86 -2.95 -7.33 5.55
N THR A 87 -3.99 -6.53 5.31
CA THR A 87 -4.11 -5.65 4.15
C THR A 87 -2.92 -4.71 4.04
N HIS A 88 -2.55 -4.05 5.14
CA HIS A 88 -1.39 -3.16 5.18
C HIS A 88 -0.11 -3.89 4.75
N ARG A 89 0.14 -5.09 5.30
CA ARG A 89 1.34 -5.87 4.95
C ARG A 89 1.35 -6.30 3.49
N LEU A 90 0.19 -6.67 2.95
CA LEU A 90 0.06 -7.18 1.58
C LEU A 90 0.23 -6.07 0.54
N ILE A 91 -0.45 -4.93 0.72
CA ILE A 91 -0.32 -3.78 -0.19
C ILE A 91 1.10 -3.19 -0.12
N GLY A 92 1.69 -3.11 1.08
CA GLY A 92 3.06 -2.63 1.25
C GLY A 92 4.09 -3.49 0.50
N ARG A 93 3.86 -4.80 0.37
CA ARG A 93 4.70 -5.69 -0.45
C ARG A 93 4.63 -5.36 -1.94
N TYR A 94 3.43 -5.13 -2.48
CA TYR A 94 3.30 -4.76 -3.89
C TYR A 94 3.92 -3.40 -4.20
N TYR A 95 3.78 -2.45 -3.27
CA TYR A 95 4.45 -1.16 -3.38
C TYR A 95 5.98 -1.31 -3.38
N ARG A 96 6.53 -2.15 -2.48
CA ARG A 96 7.97 -2.45 -2.46
C ARG A 96 8.46 -3.09 -3.76
N LEU A 97 7.68 -4.00 -4.35
CA LEU A 97 8.00 -4.61 -5.65
C LEU A 97 8.06 -3.55 -6.76
N TYR A 98 7.07 -2.66 -6.82
CA TYR A 98 7.07 -1.54 -7.74
C TYR A 98 8.34 -0.69 -7.63
N VAL A 99 8.71 -0.27 -6.42
CA VAL A 99 9.92 0.54 -6.19
C VAL A 99 11.19 -0.23 -6.56
N SER A 100 11.22 -1.54 -6.33
CA SER A 100 12.36 -2.39 -6.71
C SER A 100 12.55 -2.45 -8.23
N PHE A 101 11.46 -2.59 -9.00
CA PHE A 101 11.53 -2.53 -10.47
C PHE A 101 11.90 -1.15 -10.98
N TYR A 102 11.49 -0.09 -10.28
CA TYR A 102 11.89 1.27 -10.62
C TYR A 102 13.40 1.50 -10.44
N VAL A 103 14.01 0.99 -9.34
CA VAL A 103 15.47 1.00 -9.15
C VAL A 103 16.17 0.14 -10.21
N TYR A 104 15.62 -1.03 -10.55
CA TYR A 104 16.17 -1.88 -11.61
C TYR A 104 16.14 -1.19 -12.99
N ALA A 105 15.04 -0.52 -13.33
CA ALA A 105 14.94 0.28 -14.55
C ALA A 105 15.99 1.39 -14.59
N ALA A 106 16.23 2.06 -13.46
CA ALA A 106 17.27 3.09 -13.37
C ALA A 106 18.67 2.53 -13.62
N ARG A 107 19.00 1.36 -13.04
CA ARG A 107 20.30 0.67 -13.27
C ARG A 107 20.49 0.29 -14.73
N LEU A 108 19.43 -0.18 -15.36
CA LEU A 108 19.46 -0.55 -16.77
C LEU A 108 19.61 0.70 -17.65
N HIS A 109 18.93 1.80 -17.32
CA HIS A 109 19.03 3.04 -18.08
C HIS A 109 20.42 3.70 -17.95
N GLU A 110 21.04 3.62 -16.77
CA GLU A 110 22.42 4.06 -16.51
C GLU A 110 23.45 3.26 -17.29
N LYS A 111 23.29 1.94 -17.36
CA LYS A 111 24.27 1.06 -18.01
C LYS A 111 24.34 1.27 -19.53
N TYR A 112 23.24 1.69 -20.15
CA TYR A 112 23.10 1.72 -21.61
C TYR A 112 22.85 3.12 -22.20
N SER A 113 22.63 4.16 -21.38
CA SER A 113 22.44 5.54 -21.85
C SER A 113 22.84 6.58 -20.79
N SER A 114 22.86 7.87 -21.14
CA SER A 114 23.05 8.93 -20.13
C SER A 114 21.80 9.07 -19.25
N ILE A 115 22.01 9.13 -17.93
CA ILE A 115 20.96 9.28 -16.92
C ILE A 115 20.48 10.74 -16.91
N GLU A 116 19.77 11.21 -17.94
CA GLU A 116 19.12 12.54 -17.89
C GLU A 116 17.60 12.45 -18.00
N HIS A 117 17.04 11.24 -18.00
CA HIS A 117 15.61 11.08 -18.11
C HIS A 117 14.90 11.64 -16.86
N PRO A 118 13.94 12.58 -16.99
CA PRO A 118 13.27 13.24 -15.86
C PRO A 118 12.62 12.27 -14.89
N TRP A 119 12.27 11.08 -15.38
CA TRP A 119 11.67 10.04 -14.56
C TRP A 119 12.56 9.58 -13.41
N PHE A 120 13.89 9.58 -13.57
CA PHE A 120 14.84 9.19 -12.51
C PHE A 120 15.37 10.37 -11.69
N ALA A 121 14.90 11.59 -11.95
CA ALA A 121 15.36 12.78 -11.23
C ALA A 121 15.10 12.68 -9.72
N ASP A 122 13.98 12.08 -9.33
CA ASP A 122 13.65 11.82 -7.92
C ASP A 122 14.53 10.72 -7.31
N LEU A 123 14.99 9.76 -8.12
CA LEU A 123 15.90 8.72 -7.67
C LEU A 123 17.30 9.32 -7.39
N LYS A 124 17.73 10.26 -8.24
CA LYS A 124 19.00 10.99 -8.09
C LYS A 124 19.06 11.84 -6.84
N SER A 125 17.99 12.58 -6.54
CA SER A 125 17.95 13.44 -5.36
C SER A 125 17.90 12.63 -4.05
N ARG A 126 17.48 11.36 -4.09
CA ARG A 126 17.14 10.58 -2.89
C ARG A 126 18.07 9.42 -2.58
N LEU A 127 18.80 8.90 -3.57
CA LEU A 127 19.88 7.93 -3.30
C LEU A 127 21.20 8.58 -2.83
N GLY A 128 21.29 9.91 -2.75
CA GLY A 128 22.46 10.62 -2.20
C GLY A 128 22.93 11.78 -3.09
N ASP A 129 24.18 12.23 -2.90
CA ASP A 129 24.78 13.30 -3.72
C ASP A 129 24.70 12.93 -5.22
N PRO A 130 24.18 13.82 -6.09
CA PRO A 130 24.16 13.63 -7.54
C PRO A 130 25.52 13.23 -8.14
N ARG A 131 26.63 13.59 -7.49
CA ARG A 131 27.99 13.23 -7.89
C ARG A 131 28.34 11.75 -7.67
N ASN A 132 27.69 11.09 -6.71
CA ASN A 132 27.92 9.69 -6.36
C ASN A 132 26.73 8.78 -6.69
N HIS A 133 25.78 9.29 -7.50
CA HIS A 133 24.55 8.57 -7.81
C HIS A 133 24.79 7.17 -8.38
N SER A 134 25.75 7.04 -9.30
CA SER A 134 26.11 5.76 -9.94
C SER A 134 26.62 4.72 -8.94
N GLU A 135 27.43 5.16 -7.98
CA GLU A 135 27.97 4.31 -6.93
C GLU A 135 26.86 3.87 -5.97
N ASN A 136 26.00 4.80 -5.56
CA ASN A 136 24.90 4.53 -4.65
C ASN A 136 23.80 3.66 -5.28
N LEU A 137 23.58 3.75 -6.59
CA LEU A 137 22.62 2.92 -7.31
C LEU A 137 23.03 1.44 -7.30
N ASN A 138 24.34 1.18 -7.30
CA ASN A 138 24.92 -0.16 -7.30
C ASN A 138 25.23 -0.67 -5.88
N ASP A 139 25.36 0.22 -4.89
CA ASP A 139 25.47 -0.15 -3.48
C ASP A 139 24.16 -0.75 -2.95
N LYS A 140 24.24 -2.01 -2.51
CA LYS A 140 23.13 -2.73 -1.88
C LYS A 140 22.63 -2.04 -0.62
N SER A 141 23.52 -1.42 0.16
CA SER A 141 23.17 -0.75 1.41
C SER A 141 22.39 0.54 1.18
N ALA A 142 22.77 1.31 0.17
CA ALA A 142 22.09 2.53 -0.24
C ALA A 142 20.72 2.23 -0.85
N VAL A 143 20.63 1.22 -1.72
CA VAL A 143 19.35 0.79 -2.30
C VAL A 143 18.41 0.20 -1.25
N ALA A 144 18.92 -0.59 -0.30
CA ALA A 144 18.11 -1.11 0.80
C ALA A 144 17.53 0.02 1.65
N ARG A 145 18.37 1.00 2.03
CA ARG A 145 17.93 2.20 2.76
C ARG A 145 16.89 3.01 1.97
N PHE A 146 17.12 3.24 0.68
CA PHE A 146 16.15 3.93 -0.17
C PHE A 146 14.80 3.20 -0.24
N LEU A 147 14.82 1.88 -0.44
CA LEU A 147 13.61 1.06 -0.46
C LEU A 147 12.86 1.12 0.86
N ASP A 148 13.60 0.99 1.97
CA ASP A 148 13.01 1.04 3.30
C ASP A 148 12.49 2.46 3.59
N ASP A 149 13.16 3.53 3.19
CA ASP A 149 12.71 4.92 3.36
C ASP A 149 11.46 5.24 2.53
N GLU A 150 11.38 4.75 1.28
CA GLU A 150 10.21 4.89 0.41
C GLU A 150 8.99 4.16 0.99
N VAL A 151 9.20 2.96 1.54
CA VAL A 151 8.14 2.14 2.12
C VAL A 151 7.75 2.62 3.54
N ALA A 152 8.72 3.07 4.34
CA ALA A 152 8.56 3.42 5.75
C ALA A 152 8.11 4.87 5.98
N ASN A 153 8.27 5.77 5.00
CA ASN A 153 7.81 7.16 5.04
C ASN A 153 8.56 8.10 5.98
N PHE A 154 9.89 8.16 5.92
CA PHE A 154 10.64 9.26 6.57
C PHE A 154 11.21 10.29 5.60
N ALA A 155 11.60 9.91 4.38
CA ALA A 155 12.30 10.83 3.48
C ALA A 155 11.37 11.74 2.63
N ASN A 156 10.08 11.41 2.48
CA ASN A 156 9.24 11.99 1.42
C ASN A 156 8.09 12.90 1.90
N GLY A 157 8.05 13.27 3.19
CA GLY A 157 7.01 14.16 3.74
C GLY A 157 5.56 13.68 3.52
N GLY A 158 5.35 12.37 3.29
CA GLY A 158 4.03 11.79 3.02
C GLY A 158 3.49 11.99 1.60
N ARG A 159 4.34 12.33 0.62
CA ARG A 159 3.90 12.60 -0.77
C ARG A 159 3.62 11.35 -1.61
N ASN A 160 3.96 10.14 -1.14
CA ASN A 160 3.68 8.91 -1.88
C ASN A 160 2.27 8.37 -1.59
N SER A 161 1.65 7.75 -2.59
CA SER A 161 0.28 7.20 -2.49
C SER A 161 0.17 6.14 -1.39
N TRP A 162 1.24 5.38 -1.16
CA TRP A 162 1.29 4.37 -0.10
C TRP A 162 1.14 4.95 1.30
N TYR A 163 1.73 6.12 1.59
CA TYR A 163 1.56 6.80 2.87
C TYR A 163 0.10 7.06 3.22
N PHE A 164 -0.63 7.64 2.26
CA PHE A 164 -2.05 7.94 2.42
C PHE A 164 -2.85 6.67 2.68
N TYR A 165 -2.66 5.62 1.86
CA TYR A 165 -3.41 4.38 2.01
C TYR A 165 -3.06 3.62 3.29
N ARG A 166 -1.80 3.62 3.71
CA ARG A 166 -1.37 3.05 5.00
C ARG A 166 -2.17 3.66 6.15
N TRP A 167 -2.23 4.99 6.20
CA TRP A 167 -2.95 5.69 7.26
C TRP A 167 -4.45 5.49 7.15
N LEU A 168 -5.01 5.51 5.95
CA LEU A 168 -6.44 5.25 5.74
C LEU A 168 -6.84 3.84 6.23
N ILE A 169 -6.07 2.81 5.87
CA ILE A 169 -6.29 1.42 6.33
C ILE A 169 -6.15 1.34 7.85
N PHE A 170 -5.12 1.97 8.42
CA PHE A 170 -4.90 2.00 9.87
C PHE A 170 -6.07 2.66 10.61
N ILE A 171 -6.51 3.84 10.17
CA ILE A 171 -7.61 4.59 10.79
C ILE A 171 -8.92 3.79 10.70
N LEU A 172 -9.24 3.21 9.53
CA LEU A 172 -10.43 2.39 9.36
C LEU A 172 -10.40 1.15 10.27
N GLY A 173 -9.27 0.46 10.34
CA GLY A 173 -9.08 -0.70 11.21
C GLY A 173 -9.21 -0.35 12.68
N ALA A 174 -8.50 0.69 13.14
CA ALA A 174 -8.53 1.15 14.52
C ALA A 174 -9.93 1.62 14.92
N PHE A 175 -10.58 2.44 14.09
CA PHE A 175 -11.93 2.91 14.33
C PHE A 175 -12.93 1.76 14.43
N GLY A 176 -12.88 0.82 13.48
CA GLY A 176 -13.71 -0.38 13.50
C GLY A 176 -13.51 -1.18 14.78
N THR A 177 -12.27 -1.51 15.13
CA THR A 177 -11.98 -2.30 16.34
C THR A 177 -12.40 -1.61 17.62
N ILE A 178 -12.18 -0.30 17.72
CA ILE A 178 -12.62 0.50 18.89
C ILE A 178 -14.15 0.49 18.99
N ALA A 179 -14.86 0.79 17.90
CA ALA A 179 -16.32 0.79 17.88
C ALA A 179 -16.91 -0.58 18.24
N GLY A 180 -16.37 -1.66 17.69
CA GLY A 180 -16.79 -3.03 18.02
C GLY A 180 -16.56 -3.38 19.50
N SER A 181 -15.41 -2.98 20.04
CA SER A 181 -15.10 -3.17 21.47
C SER A 181 -16.06 -2.39 22.38
N PHE A 182 -16.44 -1.17 22.00
CA PHE A 182 -17.44 -0.39 22.72
C PHE A 182 -18.82 -1.04 22.70
N ILE A 183 -19.29 -1.51 21.55
CA ILE A 183 -20.59 -2.20 21.43
C ILE A 183 -20.60 -3.46 22.29
N LEU A 184 -19.53 -4.26 22.22
CA LEU A 184 -19.42 -5.48 23.00
C LEU A 184 -19.37 -5.19 24.51
N GLY A 185 -18.60 -4.19 24.92
CA GLY A 185 -18.54 -3.76 26.33
C GLY A 185 -19.90 -3.29 26.85
N TRP A 186 -20.62 -2.49 26.06
CA TRP A 186 -21.99 -2.06 26.39
C TRP A 186 -22.95 -3.24 26.52
N LEU A 187 -22.87 -4.22 25.62
CA LEU A 187 -23.68 -5.44 25.69
C LEU A 187 -23.41 -6.22 26.99
N LEU A 188 -22.15 -6.38 27.38
CA LEU A 188 -21.76 -7.13 28.58
C LEU A 188 -22.20 -6.44 29.87
N MET A 189 -22.27 -5.10 29.90
CA MET A 189 -22.74 -4.34 31.06
C MET A 189 -24.28 -4.36 31.22
N ASN A 190 -25.02 -4.62 30.14
CA ASN A 190 -26.48 -4.60 30.09
C ASN A 190 -27.09 -6.01 29.84
N GLN A 191 -26.36 -7.06 30.21
CA GLN A 191 -26.90 -8.42 30.35
C GLN A 191 -27.67 -8.55 31.66
#